data_AF-A0A833G2Z3-F1
#
_entry.id   AF-A0A833G2Z3-F1
#
_cell.length_a   1.000
_cell.length_b   1.000
_cell.length_c   1.000
_cell.angle_alpha   90.00
_cell.angle_beta   90.00
_cell.angle_gamma   90.00
#
_symmetry.space_group_name_H-M   'P 1'
#
loop_
_entity.id
_entity.type
_entity.pdbx_description
1 polymer ?
#
loop_
_entity_poly.entity_id
_entity_poly.type
_entity_poly.pdbx_seq_one_letter_code
_entity_poly.pdbx_strand_id
1 'polypeptide(L)'
;MTTTIDAAAIEEAIIDDILLGALDLGELGYDKSAISGATPLFDEADGLGLDSLAALEVAVAVQQKFGFKIETLDRAFFETNCVTVGTLARYVAGRLS
;
A
#
# COMPACT_ATOMS: atom_id res chain seq x y z
N MET A 1 -22.62 -14.16 7.66
CA MET A 1 -22.14 -12.89 7.09
C MET A 1 -20.63 -12.94 7.14
N THR A 2 -20.00 -13.57 6.14
CA THR A 2 -18.54 -13.57 5.97
C THR A 2 -18.20 -12.32 5.20
N THR A 3 -17.65 -11.33 5.89
CA THR A 3 -17.08 -10.13 5.28
C THR A 3 -15.76 -10.56 4.64
N THR A 4 -15.82 -11.16 3.45
CA THR A 4 -14.63 -11.27 2.59
C THR A 4 -14.21 -9.84 2.32
N ILE A 5 -13.11 -9.40 2.95
CA ILE A 5 -12.56 -8.09 2.62
C ILE A 5 -11.95 -8.24 1.23
N ASP A 6 -12.68 -7.77 0.22
CA ASP A 6 -12.23 -7.79 -1.16
C ASP A 6 -10.90 -7.03 -1.28
N ALA A 7 -9.93 -7.64 -1.95
CA ALA A 7 -8.62 -7.02 -2.15
C ALA A 7 -8.74 -5.64 -2.82
N ALA A 8 -9.77 -5.42 -3.64
CA ALA A 8 -10.08 -4.13 -4.25
C ALA A 8 -10.46 -3.05 -3.21
N ALA A 9 -11.23 -3.41 -2.17
CA ALA A 9 -11.60 -2.47 -1.12
C ALA A 9 -10.40 -2.11 -0.23
N ILE A 10 -9.50 -3.08 0.02
CA ILE A 10 -8.24 -2.84 0.71
C ILE A 10 -7.33 -1.96 -0.14
N GLU A 11 -7.27 -2.20 -1.46
CA GLU A 11 -6.49 -1.39 -2.39
C GLU A 11 -6.95 0.07 -2.35
N GLU A 12 -8.25 0.35 -2.47
CA GLU A 12 -8.78 1.71 -2.34
C GLU A 12 -8.45 2.31 -0.96
N ALA A 13 -8.57 1.55 0.12
CA ALA A 13 -8.25 2.06 1.45
C ALA A 13 -6.75 2.37 1.63
N ILE A 14 -5.87 1.59 0.99
CA ILE A 14 -4.43 1.86 0.99
C ILE A 14 -4.13 3.10 0.14
N ILE A 15 -4.76 3.25 -1.03
CA ILE A 15 -4.57 4.43 -1.88
C ILE A 15 -5.04 5.69 -1.16
N ASP A 16 -6.25 5.69 -0.63
CA ASP A 16 -6.83 6.89 -0.03
C ASP A 16 -6.16 7.26 1.31
N ASP A 17 -6.00 6.29 2.20
CA ASP A 17 -5.59 6.61 3.58
C ASP A 17 -4.07 6.62 3.76
N ILE A 18 -3.36 5.83 2.96
CA ILE A 18 -1.94 5.57 3.16
C ILE A 18 -1.11 6.26 2.10
N LEU A 19 -1.49 6.14 0.82
CA LEU A 19 -0.81 6.88 -0.24
C LEU A 19 -1.21 8.36 -0.22
N LEU A 20 -2.49 8.70 -0.36
CA LEU A 20 -2.91 10.10 -0.36
C LEU A 20 -2.78 10.73 1.03
N GLY A 21 -3.08 9.97 2.10
CA GLY A 21 -2.98 10.42 3.48
C GLY A 21 -1.56 10.38 4.07
N ALA A 22 -0.97 9.19 4.21
CA ALA A 22 0.32 9.07 4.91
C ALA A 22 1.52 9.60 4.11
N LEU A 23 1.46 9.53 2.77
CA LEU A 23 2.51 10.04 1.88
C LEU A 23 2.19 11.41 1.29
N ASP A 24 1.04 11.98 1.62
CA ASP A 24 0.62 13.31 1.17
C ASP A 24 0.58 13.43 -0.37
N LEU A 25 0.47 12.30 -1.08
CA LEU A 25 0.46 12.25 -2.54
C LEU A 25 -0.72 13.05 -3.13
N GLY A 26 -1.79 13.21 -2.35
CA GLY A 26 -2.91 14.07 -2.70
C GLY A 26 -2.53 15.55 -2.80
N GLU A 27 -1.66 16.05 -1.92
CA GLU A 27 -1.15 17.42 -2.01
C GLU A 27 -0.17 17.59 -3.18
N LEU A 28 0.51 16.52 -3.58
CA LEU A 28 1.35 16.48 -4.79
C LEU A 28 0.53 16.43 -6.09
N GLY A 29 -0.81 16.35 -6.00
CA GLY A 29 -1.71 16.32 -7.15
C GLY A 29 -1.94 14.94 -7.75
N TYR A 30 -1.52 13.87 -7.07
CA TYR A 30 -1.92 12.51 -7.42
C TYR A 30 -3.34 12.26 -6.96
N ASP A 31 -4.13 11.62 -7.82
CA ASP A 31 -5.52 11.30 -7.53
C ASP A 31 -5.67 9.79 -7.37
N LYS A 32 -6.69 9.35 -6.61
CA LYS A 32 -6.96 7.91 -6.44
C LYS A 32 -7.29 7.22 -7.76
N SER A 33 -7.75 7.99 -8.76
CA SER A 33 -8.03 7.48 -10.10
C SER A 33 -6.78 7.41 -10.98
N ALA A 34 -5.68 8.07 -10.58
CA ALA A 34 -4.39 8.03 -11.26
C ALA A 34 -3.52 6.86 -10.77
N ILE A 35 -3.73 6.41 -9.53
CA ILE A 35 -3.04 5.28 -8.92
C ILE A 35 -3.92 4.03 -9.03
N SER A 36 -3.36 2.93 -9.50
CA SER A 36 -4.07 1.65 -9.64
C SER A 36 -3.29 0.53 -8.95
N GLY A 37 -3.92 -0.62 -8.70
CA GLY A 37 -3.27 -1.81 -8.15
C GLY A 37 -2.02 -2.30 -8.90
N ALA A 38 -1.90 -1.95 -10.18
CA ALA A 38 -0.73 -2.24 -11.00
C ALA A 38 0.38 -1.18 -10.89
N THR A 39 0.10 -0.02 -10.28
CA THR A 39 1.06 1.08 -10.15
C THR A 39 2.21 0.65 -9.24
N PRO A 40 3.45 0.72 -9.73
CA PRO A 40 4.61 0.41 -8.92
C PRO A 40 4.84 1.48 -7.86
N LEU A 41 5.12 1.03 -6.63
CA LEU A 41 5.34 1.92 -5.48
C LEU A 41 6.76 2.47 -5.46
N PHE A 42 7.76 1.64 -5.78
CA PHE A 42 9.20 1.97 -5.72
C PHE A 42 9.80 2.45 -7.04
N ASP A 43 9.05 2.36 -8.14
CA ASP A 43 9.58 2.72 -9.45
C ASP A 43 9.51 4.24 -9.64
N GLU A 44 10.64 4.89 -9.90
CA GLU A 44 10.72 6.34 -10.15
C GLU A 44 10.30 6.73 -11.58
N ALA A 45 10.28 5.78 -12.52
CA ALA A 45 10.03 6.08 -13.94
C ALA A 45 8.56 5.91 -14.33
N ASP A 46 7.91 4.85 -13.87
CA ASP A 46 6.51 4.51 -14.17
C ASP A 46 5.64 4.40 -12.89
N GLY A 47 6.21 4.71 -11.72
CA GLY A 47 5.58 4.55 -10.43
C GLY A 47 5.57 5.81 -9.56
N LEU A 48 5.42 5.57 -8.26
CA LEU A 48 5.38 6.60 -7.22
C LEU A 48 6.76 7.02 -6.70
N GLY A 49 7.82 6.31 -7.09
CA GLY A 49 9.19 6.62 -6.67
C GLY A 49 9.39 6.67 -5.16
N LEU A 50 8.67 5.84 -4.39
CA LEU A 50 8.72 5.89 -2.94
C LEU A 50 10.13 5.54 -2.43
N ASP A 51 10.69 6.46 -1.64
CA ASP A 51 11.90 6.22 -0.88
C ASP A 51 11.73 5.10 0.16
N SER A 52 12.85 4.53 0.60
CA SER A 52 12.85 3.46 1.60
C SER A 52 12.20 3.87 2.94
N LEU A 53 12.21 5.17 3.27
CA LEU A 53 11.51 5.73 4.43
C LEU A 53 10.00 5.77 4.20
N ALA A 54 9.60 6.29 3.04
CA ALA A 54 8.22 6.46 2.62
C ALA A 54 7.48 5.10 2.62
N ALA A 55 8.10 4.05 2.09
CA ALA A 55 7.54 2.71 2.12
C ALA A 55 7.43 2.10 3.52
N LEU A 56 8.38 2.42 4.41
CA LEU A 56 8.28 2.01 5.81
C LEU A 56 7.06 2.66 6.47
N GLU A 57 6.82 3.95 6.23
CA GLU A 57 5.64 4.66 6.71
C GLU A 57 4.35 4.05 6.17
N VAL A 58 4.30 3.69 4.88
CA VAL A 58 3.17 2.96 4.28
C VAL A 58 2.91 1.67 5.04
N ALA A 59 3.93 0.82 5.21
CA ALA A 59 3.74 -0.46 5.87
C ALA A 59 3.35 -0.30 7.34
N VAL A 60 3.87 0.73 8.03
CA VAL A 60 3.51 1.10 9.40
C VAL A 60 2.06 1.61 9.49
N ALA A 61 1.61 2.40 8.53
CA ALA A 61 0.23 2.87 8.45
C ALA A 61 -0.73 1.71 8.15
N VAL A 62 -0.38 0.80 7.23
CA VAL A 62 -1.16 -0.42 6.92
C VAL A 62 -1.38 -1.24 8.19
N GLN A 63 -0.31 -1.58 8.89
CA GLN A 63 -0.39 -2.42 10.08
C GLN A 63 -1.20 -1.76 11.22
N GLN A 64 -1.13 -0.42 11.36
CA GLN A 64 -1.98 0.31 12.31
C GLN A 64 -3.44 0.35 11.88
N LYS A 65 -3.71 0.62 10.60
CA LYS A 65 -5.06 0.72 10.04
C LYS A 65 -5.82 -0.61 10.12
N PHE A 66 -5.16 -1.71 9.79
CA PHE A 66 -5.77 -3.03 9.77
C PHE A 66 -5.55 -3.83 11.06
N GLY A 67 -4.79 -3.30 12.01
CA GLY A 67 -4.61 -3.89 13.34
C GLY A 67 -3.82 -5.20 13.38
N PHE A 68 -2.90 -5.42 12.43
CA PHE A 68 -1.99 -6.57 12.43
C PHE A 68 -0.54 -6.12 12.60
N LYS A 69 0.40 -7.05 12.80
CA LYS A 69 1.84 -6.76 12.86
C LYS A 69 2.56 -7.43 11.71
N ILE A 70 3.39 -6.67 10.99
CA ILE A 70 4.34 -7.22 10.03
C ILE A 70 5.65 -7.42 10.79
N GLU A 71 6.06 -8.68 10.97
CA GLU A 71 7.27 -9.02 11.74
C GLU A 71 8.56 -8.73 10.96
N THR A 72 8.47 -8.55 9.63
CA THR A 72 9.63 -8.42 8.75
C THR A 72 9.36 -7.31 7.73
N LEU A 73 9.77 -6.08 8.07
CA LEU A 73 9.72 -4.90 7.20
C LEU A 73 11.12 -4.60 6.67
N ASP A 74 11.68 -5.56 5.93
CA ASP A 74 13.00 -5.45 5.32
C ASP A 74 12.88 -5.13 3.83
N ARG A 75 13.99 -4.72 3.21
CA ARG A 75 14.05 -4.43 1.76
C ARG A 75 13.48 -5.57 0.92
N ALA A 76 13.82 -6.82 1.26
CA ALA A 76 13.28 -8.01 0.58
C ALA A 76 11.76 -8.15 0.71
N PHE A 77 11.18 -7.76 1.86
CA PHE A 77 9.73 -7.74 2.03
C PHE A 77 9.11 -6.69 1.11
N PHE A 78 9.69 -5.49 1.07
CA PHE A 78 9.23 -4.42 0.20
C PHE A 78 9.34 -4.78 -1.29
N GLU A 79 10.47 -5.34 -1.70
CA GLU A 79 10.74 -5.81 -3.07
C GLU A 79 9.88 -7.02 -3.49
N THR A 80 9.26 -7.72 -2.54
CA THR A 80 8.41 -8.89 -2.84
C THR A 80 6.92 -8.58 -2.67
N ASN A 81 6.55 -7.80 -1.65
CA ASN A 81 5.16 -7.60 -1.22
C ASN A 81 4.68 -6.16 -1.38
N CYS A 82 5.58 -5.18 -1.49
CA CYS A 82 5.24 -3.77 -1.72
C CYS A 82 5.67 -3.31 -3.13
N VAL A 83 5.74 -4.20 -4.11
CA VAL A 83 6.12 -3.84 -5.49
C VAL A 83 5.06 -2.94 -6.12
N THR A 84 3.79 -3.34 -5.98
CA THR A 84 2.63 -2.59 -6.46
C THR A 84 1.57 -2.49 -5.38
N VAL A 85 0.68 -1.52 -5.50
CA VAL A 85 -0.44 -1.33 -4.56
C VAL A 85 -1.29 -2.60 -4.44
N GLY A 86 -1.59 -3.25 -5.56
CA GLY A 86 -2.39 -4.47 -5.59
C GLY A 86 -1.70 -5.66 -4.94
N THR A 87 -0.36 -5.73 -4.99
CA THR A 87 0.42 -6.77 -4.30
C THR A 87 0.33 -6.58 -2.79
N LEU A 88 0.46 -5.34 -2.32
CA LEU A 88 0.31 -4.98 -0.92
C LEU A 88 -1.13 -5.24 -0.44
N ALA A 89 -2.13 -4.83 -1.22
CA ALA A 89 -3.53 -5.04 -0.91
C ALA A 89 -3.87 -6.54 -0.81
N ARG A 90 -3.35 -7.35 -1.73
CA ARG A 90 -3.51 -8.80 -1.71
C ARG A 90 -2.81 -9.45 -0.51
N TYR A 91 -1.64 -8.96 -0.13
CA TYR A 91 -0.94 -9.42 1.07
C TYR A 91 -1.78 -9.15 2.33
N VAL A 92 -2.30 -7.93 2.47
CA VAL A 92 -3.18 -7.52 3.58
C VAL A 92 -4.48 -8.33 3.59
N ALA A 93 -5.11 -8.52 2.43
CA ALA A 93 -6.32 -9.33 2.28
C ALA A 93 -6.10 -10.77 2.72
N GLY A 94 -4.97 -11.37 2.34
CA GLY A 94 -4.60 -12.73 2.77
C GLY A 94 -4.31 -12.85 4.27
N ARG A 95 -3.98 -11.74 4.95
CA ARG A 95 -3.75 -11.70 6.40
C ARG A 95 -5.04 -11.49 7.21
N LEU A 96 -6.01 -10.82 6.62
CA LEU A 96 -7.32 -10.51 7.21
C LEU A 96 -8.39 -11.60 6.94
N SER A 97 -8.08 -12.55 6.05
CA SER A 97 -8.97 -13.65 5.66
C SER A 97 -8.97 -14.82 6.63
#